data_AF-A0A9C5ZIT0-F1
#
_entry.id   AF-A0A9C5ZIT0-F1
#
_cell.length_a   1.000
_cell.length_b   1.000
_cell.length_c   1.000
_cell.angle_alpha   90.00
_cell.angle_beta   90.00
_cell.angle_gamma   90.00
#
_symmetry.space_group_name_H-M   'P 1'
#
loop_
_entity.id
_entity.type
_entity.pdbx_description
1 polymer ?
#
loop_
_entity_poly.entity_id
_entity_poly.type
_entity_poly.pdbx_seq_one_letter_code
_entity_poly.pdbx_strand_id
1 'polypeptide(L)'
;MQMDLFLISSLPDGAITHIRIHWMLESIKFIQFNQSGQAQYNFEVLDRFLDDLDEMHLMLVFEFMGNLSNFCAKKPAHNYFLCEGLSYQEVKRFHNRFGIENLLNYRFETWNEPDLLAYNKLNFTLEG
;
A
#
# COMPACT_ATOMS: atom_id res chain seq x y z
N MET A 1 13.92 3.99 -9.38
CA MET A 1 13.39 3.84 -8.01
C MET A 1 14.38 3.22 -7.05
N GLN A 2 14.89 1.98 -7.24
CA GLN A 2 15.85 1.41 -6.27
C GLN A 2 17.07 2.32 -6.02
N MET A 3 17.69 2.86 -7.08
CA MET A 3 18.80 3.81 -6.95
C MET A 3 18.41 5.08 -6.17
N ASP A 4 17.20 5.60 -6.39
CA ASP A 4 16.72 6.81 -5.72
C ASP A 4 16.51 6.56 -4.22
N LEU A 5 15.98 5.39 -3.87
CA LEU A 5 15.80 4.97 -2.48
C LEU A 5 17.14 4.76 -1.76
N PHE A 6 18.13 4.17 -2.43
CA PHE A 6 19.48 4.05 -1.89
C PHE A 6 20.13 5.42 -1.63
N LEU A 7 19.93 6.40 -2.52
CA LEU A 7 20.41 7.75 -2.29
C LEU A 7 19.74 8.40 -1.08
N ILE A 8 18.43 8.22 -0.92
CA ILE A 8 17.67 8.70 0.24
C ILE A 8 18.17 8.05 1.54
N SER A 9 18.37 6.73 1.54
CA SER A 9 18.82 5.99 2.72
C SER A 9 20.30 6.17 3.06
N SER A 10 21.09 6.73 2.13
CA SER A 10 22.52 7.01 2.34
C SER A 10 22.80 8.25 3.20
N LEU A 11 21.77 9.03 3.52
CA LEU A 11 21.88 10.17 4.43
C LEU A 11 22.25 9.70 5.84
N PRO A 12 22.82 10.60 6.69
CA PRO A 12 23.11 10.26 8.08
C PRO A 12 21.89 9.66 8.78
N ASP A 13 22.14 8.68 9.64
CA ASP A 13 21.09 7.90 10.28
C ASP A 13 20.02 8.80 10.94
N GLY A 14 18.76 8.45 10.68
CA GLY A 14 17.59 9.20 11.14
C GLY A 14 17.29 10.52 10.40
N ALA A 15 18.08 10.92 9.40
CA ALA A 15 17.79 12.14 8.63
C ALA A 15 16.47 12.03 7.84
N ILE A 16 16.22 10.86 7.26
CA ILE A 16 14.94 10.48 6.65
C ILE A 16 14.57 9.12 7.22
N THR A 17 13.39 9.04 7.82
CA THR A 17 12.89 7.81 8.46
C THR A 17 11.67 7.24 7.75
N HIS A 18 10.94 8.08 7.02
CA HIS A 18 9.67 7.72 6.40
C HIS A 18 9.62 8.17 4.95
N ILE A 19 9.04 7.32 4.09
CA ILE A 19 8.72 7.66 2.71
C ILE A 19 7.22 7.48 2.51
N ARG A 20 6.56 8.52 2.00
CA ARG A 20 5.14 8.51 1.66
C ARG A 20 4.97 8.20 0.19
N ILE A 21 4.27 7.10 -0.12
CA ILE A 21 4.13 6.60 -1.49
C ILE A 21 2.66 6.40 -1.80
N HIS A 22 2.22 7.07 -2.86
CA HIS A 22 0.87 6.94 -3.39
C HIS A 22 0.65 5.58 -4.06
N TRP A 23 -0.62 5.17 -4.14
CA TRP A 23 -1.06 4.00 -4.92
C TRP A 23 -0.51 2.64 -4.44
N MET A 24 -0.10 2.53 -3.18
CA MET A 24 0.45 1.27 -2.65
C MET A 24 -0.51 0.08 -2.77
N LEU A 25 -1.84 0.31 -2.76
CA LEU A 25 -2.80 -0.78 -2.93
C LEU A 25 -2.77 -1.42 -4.33
N GLU A 26 -2.18 -0.79 -5.35
CA GLU A 26 -2.02 -1.41 -6.67
C GLU A 26 -0.93 -2.49 -6.71
N SER A 27 -0.07 -2.53 -5.71
CA SER A 27 0.88 -3.64 -5.53
C SER A 27 0.20 -4.92 -5.02
N ILE A 28 -1.03 -4.81 -4.51
CA ILE A 28 -1.83 -5.93 -4.00
C ILE A 28 -2.85 -6.35 -5.06
N LYS A 29 -2.91 -7.66 -5.33
CA LYS A 29 -3.83 -8.21 -6.33
C LYS A 29 -4.94 -9.01 -5.68
N PHE A 30 -6.19 -8.66 -5.96
CA PHE A 30 -7.33 -9.51 -5.63
C PHE A 30 -7.24 -10.83 -6.40
N ILE A 31 -7.38 -11.96 -5.69
CA ILE A 31 -7.36 -13.29 -6.29
C ILE A 31 -8.80 -13.78 -6.45
N GLN A 32 -9.50 -14.00 -5.33
CA GLN A 32 -10.84 -14.56 -5.29
C GLN A 32 -11.45 -14.43 -3.88
N PHE A 33 -12.71 -14.80 -3.71
CA PHE A 33 -13.30 -15.06 -2.40
C PHE A 33 -13.10 -16.52 -2.00
N ASN A 34 -12.81 -16.78 -0.72
CA ASN A 34 -12.80 -18.13 -0.18
C ASN A 34 -14.22 -18.65 0.10
N GLN A 35 -14.35 -19.90 0.55
CA GLN A 35 -15.63 -20.54 0.87
C GLN A 35 -16.43 -19.83 1.98
N SER A 36 -15.74 -19.08 2.85
CA SER A 36 -16.33 -18.28 3.93
C SER A 36 -16.69 -16.85 3.49
N GLY A 37 -16.51 -16.51 2.21
CA GLY A 37 -16.79 -15.18 1.67
C GLY A 37 -15.73 -14.12 1.97
N GLN A 38 -14.57 -14.50 2.50
CA GLN A 38 -13.45 -13.57 2.72
C GLN A 38 -12.62 -13.40 1.44
N ALA A 39 -12.26 -12.17 1.10
CA ALA A 39 -11.41 -11.86 -0.03
C ALA A 39 -9.95 -12.32 0.23
N GLN A 40 -9.37 -12.99 -0.75
CA GLN A 40 -7.98 -13.41 -0.79
C GLN A 40 -7.19 -12.49 -1.72
N TYR A 41 -6.02 -12.06 -1.25
CA TYR A 41 -5.14 -11.17 -2.00
C TYR A 41 -3.73 -11.75 -2.12
N ASN A 42 -3.03 -11.38 -3.19
CA ASN A 42 -1.60 -11.61 -3.35
C ASN A 42 -0.85 -10.34 -2.95
N PHE A 43 0.04 -10.47 -1.96
CA PHE A 43 0.84 -9.39 -1.38
C PHE A 43 2.31 -9.47 -1.81
N GLU A 44 2.72 -10.42 -2.64
CA GLU A 44 4.14 -10.71 -2.93
C GLU A 44 4.94 -9.48 -3.42
N VAL A 45 4.31 -8.58 -4.17
CA VAL A 45 4.98 -7.35 -4.64
C VAL A 45 5.14 -6.37 -3.50
N LEU A 46 4.10 -6.16 -2.70
CA LEU A 46 4.15 -5.31 -1.52
C LEU A 46 5.18 -5.83 -0.50
N ASP A 47 5.09 -7.12 -0.17
CA ASP A 47 5.93 -7.79 0.82
C ASP A 47 7.42 -7.62 0.45
N ARG A 48 7.81 -7.86 -0.81
CA ARG A 48 9.20 -7.64 -1.26
C ARG A 48 9.63 -6.18 -1.17
N PHE A 49 8.73 -5.25 -1.51
CA PHE A 49 9.05 -3.83 -1.43
C PHE A 49 9.24 -3.36 0.02
N LEU A 50 8.46 -3.89 0.95
CA LEU A 50 8.63 -3.60 2.38
C LEU A 50 9.94 -4.17 2.93
N ASP A 51 10.33 -5.37 2.47
CA ASP A 51 11.64 -5.95 2.82
C ASP A 51 12.79 -5.04 2.33
N ASP A 52 12.73 -4.57 1.07
CA ASP A 52 13.72 -3.63 0.54
C ASP A 52 13.82 -2.34 1.38
N LEU A 53 12.68 -1.81 1.87
CA LEU A 53 12.66 -0.62 2.72
C LEU A 53 13.24 -0.89 4.11
N ASP A 54 12.95 -2.04 4.70
CA ASP A 54 13.49 -2.46 6.01
C ASP A 54 15.02 -2.61 5.96
N GLU A 55 15.56 -3.20 4.89
CA GLU A 55 17.00 -3.27 4.62
C GLU A 55 17.66 -1.88 4.52
N MET A 56 16.91 -0.87 4.08
CA MET A 56 17.35 0.51 3.97
C MET A 56 17.07 1.35 5.23
N HIS A 57 16.52 0.75 6.29
CA HIS A 57 16.07 1.43 7.52
C HIS A 57 15.05 2.55 7.26
N LEU A 58 14.21 2.37 6.24
CA LEU A 58 13.15 3.30 5.86
C LEU A 58 11.78 2.69 6.19
N MET A 59 10.87 3.52 6.68
CA MET A 59 9.49 3.12 6.94
C MET A 59 8.54 3.69 5.91
N LEU A 60 7.57 2.89 5.48
CA LEU A 60 6.52 3.34 4.59
C LEU A 60 5.45 4.13 5.37
N VAL A 61 5.07 5.29 4.87
CA VAL A 61 3.75 5.87 5.19
C VAL A 61 2.76 5.22 4.24
N PHE A 62 2.00 4.27 4.77
CA PHE A 62 1.09 3.44 3.99
C PHE A 62 -0.26 4.15 3.81
N GLU A 63 -0.46 4.71 2.62
CA GLU A 63 -1.75 5.26 2.23
C GLU A 63 -2.67 4.14 1.73
N PHE A 64 -3.87 4.05 2.29
CA PHE A 64 -4.94 3.20 1.76
C PHE A 64 -5.51 3.78 0.46
N MET A 65 -4.67 3.83 -0.56
CA MET A 65 -4.90 4.45 -1.84
C MET A 65 -4.72 3.43 -2.97
N GLY A 66 -5.80 3.19 -3.71
CA GLY A 66 -5.84 2.34 -4.90
C GLY A 66 -7.20 1.69 -5.17
N ASN A 67 -7.30 1.00 -6.30
CA ASN A 67 -8.53 0.42 -6.85
C ASN A 67 -8.45 -1.11 -6.97
N LEU A 68 -7.42 -1.76 -6.40
CA LEU A 68 -7.23 -3.21 -6.40
C LEU A 68 -7.44 -3.83 -7.79
N SER A 69 -6.68 -3.37 -8.80
CA SER A 69 -6.88 -3.83 -10.19
C SER A 69 -8.31 -3.60 -10.74
N ASN A 70 -8.86 -2.41 -10.49
CA ASN A 70 -10.22 -1.98 -10.85
C ASN A 70 -11.38 -2.71 -10.15
N PHE A 71 -11.11 -3.50 -9.12
CA PHE A 71 -12.14 -4.24 -8.42
C PHE A 71 -13.11 -3.32 -7.66
N CYS A 72 -12.59 -2.32 -6.94
CA CYS A 72 -13.42 -1.41 -6.14
C CYS A 72 -14.36 -0.56 -7.01
N ALA A 73 -13.91 -0.19 -8.21
CA ALA A 73 -14.74 0.51 -9.20
C ALA A 73 -15.83 -0.41 -9.80
N LYS A 74 -15.53 -1.69 -10.04
CA LYS A 74 -16.49 -2.64 -10.65
C LYS A 74 -17.53 -3.17 -9.67
N LYS A 75 -17.22 -3.21 -8.37
CA LYS A 75 -18.07 -3.81 -7.33
C LYS A 75 -18.26 -2.88 -6.11
N PRO A 76 -18.78 -1.66 -6.30
CA PRO A 76 -18.84 -0.65 -5.24
C PRO A 76 -19.61 -1.11 -3.99
N ALA A 77 -20.63 -1.95 -4.15
CA ALA A 77 -21.40 -2.50 -3.04
C ALA A 77 -20.57 -3.37 -2.06
N HIS A 78 -19.42 -3.87 -2.49
CA HIS A 78 -18.54 -4.72 -1.67
C HIS A 78 -17.38 -3.92 -1.04
N ASN A 79 -17.19 -2.66 -1.42
CA ASN A 79 -16.01 -1.87 -1.04
C ASN A 79 -15.83 -1.77 0.47
N TYR A 80 -16.92 -1.60 1.23
CA TYR A 80 -16.82 -1.52 2.69
C TYR A 80 -16.19 -2.77 3.31
N PHE A 81 -16.73 -3.96 2.99
CA PHE A 81 -16.23 -5.22 3.52
C PHE A 81 -14.82 -5.54 3.02
N LEU A 82 -14.50 -5.18 1.78
CA LEU A 82 -13.16 -5.32 1.23
C LEU A 82 -12.17 -4.41 1.95
N CYS A 83 -12.50 -3.14 2.15
CA CYS A 83 -11.63 -2.19 2.82
C CYS A 83 -11.33 -2.63 4.25
N GLU A 84 -12.36 -3.01 5.02
CA GLU A 84 -12.20 -3.52 6.38
C GLU A 84 -11.35 -4.80 6.43
N GLY A 85 -11.67 -5.77 5.56
CA GLY A 85 -10.96 -7.04 5.50
C GLY A 85 -9.52 -6.90 5.00
N LEU A 86 -9.28 -6.01 4.03
CA LEU A 86 -7.97 -5.71 3.48
C LEU A 86 -7.12 -5.00 4.53
N SER A 87 -7.62 -3.92 5.15
CA SER A 87 -6.85 -3.18 6.16
C SER A 87 -6.45 -4.07 7.33
N TYR A 88 -7.33 -4.98 7.76
CA TYR A 88 -6.98 -5.97 8.78
C TYR A 88 -5.87 -6.92 8.29
N GLN A 89 -5.98 -7.45 7.08
CA GLN A 89 -4.96 -8.36 6.52
C GLN A 89 -3.61 -7.66 6.34
N GLU A 90 -3.59 -6.40 5.87
CA GLU A 90 -2.39 -5.58 5.76
C GLU A 90 -1.71 -5.43 7.13
N VAL A 91 -2.39 -4.84 8.11
CA VAL A 91 -1.80 -4.56 9.43
C VAL A 91 -1.33 -5.84 10.10
N LYS A 92 -2.08 -6.94 9.96
CA LYS A 92 -1.66 -8.25 10.46
C LYS A 92 -0.39 -8.76 9.78
N ARG A 93 -0.20 -8.52 8.48
CA ARG A 93 1.04 -8.89 7.78
C ARG A 93 2.21 -8.06 8.28
N PHE A 94 2.07 -6.74 8.40
CA PHE A 94 3.14 -5.89 8.95
C PHE A 94 3.53 -6.34 10.36
N HIS A 95 2.54 -6.62 11.22
CA HIS A 95 2.78 -7.16 12.56
C HIS A 95 3.57 -8.48 12.52
N ASN A 96 3.14 -9.43 11.69
CA ASN A 96 3.77 -10.75 11.61
C ASN A 96 5.19 -10.69 11.02
N ARG A 97 5.46 -9.72 10.13
CA ARG A 97 6.71 -9.62 9.38
C ARG A 97 7.78 -8.82 10.13
N PHE A 98 7.39 -7.68 10.71
CA PHE A 98 8.33 -6.75 11.35
C PHE A 98 8.19 -6.70 12.88
N GLY A 99 7.19 -7.37 13.45
CA GLY A 99 6.92 -7.33 14.89
C GLY A 99 6.12 -6.10 15.32
N ILE A 100 5.59 -6.15 16.54
CA ILE A 100 4.73 -5.08 17.07
C ILE A 100 5.48 -3.77 17.31
N GLU A 101 6.73 -3.84 17.74
CA GLU A 101 7.53 -2.65 18.06
C GLU A 101 7.80 -1.81 16.81
N ASN A 102 8.15 -2.45 15.69
CA ASN A 102 8.31 -1.76 14.41
C ASN A 102 6.96 -1.26 13.87
N LEU A 103 5.90 -2.06 13.96
CA LEU A 103 4.56 -1.67 13.49
C LEU A 103 4.08 -0.36 14.14
N LEU A 104 4.39 -0.12 15.41
CA LEU A 104 3.99 1.12 16.10
C LEU A 104 4.65 2.38 15.51
N ASN A 105 5.76 2.23 14.79
CA ASN A 105 6.44 3.33 14.12
C ASN A 105 5.91 3.56 12.69
N TYR A 106 5.23 2.58 12.08
CA TYR A 106 4.59 2.76 10.77
C TYR A 106 3.42 3.74 10.86
N ARG A 107 3.21 4.49 9.78
CA ARG A 107 2.11 5.45 9.66
C ARG A 107 1.13 4.97 8.62
N PHE A 108 -0.14 4.90 8.99
CA PHE A 108 -1.23 4.58 8.07
C PHE A 108 -2.05 5.83 7.80
N GLU A 109 -2.33 6.10 6.53
CA GLU A 109 -3.05 7.30 6.10
C GLU A 109 -4.24 6.96 5.22
N THR A 110 -5.21 7.89 5.18
CA THR A 110 -6.33 7.84 4.24
C THR A 110 -5.86 8.13 2.83
N TRP A 111 -6.78 7.97 1.87
CA TRP A 111 -6.57 8.38 0.48
C TRP A 111 -6.06 9.83 0.38
N ASN A 112 -5.07 10.06 -0.50
CA ASN A 112 -4.49 11.39 -0.74
C ASN A 112 -5.48 12.35 -1.41
N GLU A 113 -5.63 13.57 -0.86
CA GLU A 113 -6.48 14.64 -1.43
C GLU A 113 -7.90 14.16 -1.79
N PRO A 114 -8.67 13.63 -0.82
CA PRO A 114 -9.99 13.07 -1.08
C PRO A 114 -11.00 14.13 -1.58
N ASP A 115 -10.71 15.41 -1.34
CA ASP A 115 -11.48 16.57 -1.79
C ASP A 115 -11.18 16.97 -3.24
N LEU A 116 -10.12 16.44 -3.86
CA LEU A 116 -9.81 16.72 -5.26
C LEU A 116 -10.70 15.90 -6.20
N LEU A 117 -11.88 16.43 -6.52
CA LEU A 117 -12.92 15.77 -7.33
C LEU A 117 -12.50 15.38 -8.76
N ALA A 118 -11.36 15.88 -9.25
CA ALA A 118 -10.82 15.58 -10.58
C ALA A 118 -9.77 14.45 -10.58
N TYR A 119 -9.47 13.86 -9.43
CA TYR A 119 -8.46 12.80 -9.31
C TYR A 119 -8.72 11.67 -10.33
N ASN A 120 -7.71 11.34 -11.13
CA ASN A 120 -7.74 10.27 -12.15
C ASN A 120 -8.90 10.28 -13.16
N LYS A 121 -9.56 11.43 -13.39
CA LYS A 121 -10.57 11.54 -14.47
C LYS A 121 -9.95 11.69 -15.86
N LEU A 122 -8.71 12.14 -15.94
CA LEU A 122 -7.95 12.30 -17.18
C LEU A 122 -6.78 11.31 -17.18
N ASN A 123 -7.02 10.10 -17.68
CA ASN A 123 -5.94 9.17 -18.00
C ASN A 123 -5.37 9.59 -19.36
N PHE A 124 -4.30 10.40 -19.34
CA PHE A 124 -3.47 10.57 -20.53
C PHE A 124 -2.59 9.32 -20.67
N THR A 125 -3.15 8.23 -21.21
CA THR A 125 -2.32 7.14 -21.73
C THR A 125 -1.58 7.65 -22.96
N LEU A 126 -0.26 7.49 -23.00
CA LEU A 126 0.60 7.77 -24.16
C LEU A 126 0.37 6.71 -25.27
N GLU A 127 -0.87 6.50 -25.66
CA GLU A 127 -1.22 5.83 -26.91
C GLU A 127 -1.80 6.91 -27.85
N GLY A 128 -0.88 7.65 -28.46
CA GLY A 128 -1.10 8.47 -29.65
C GLY A 128 -0.26 7.92 -30.78
#